data_AF-A0A315YJM8-F1
#
_entry.id   AF-A0A315YJM8-F1
#
_cell.length_a   1.000
_cell.length_b   1.000
_cell.length_c   1.000
_cell.angle_alpha   90.00
_cell.angle_beta   90.00
_cell.angle_gamma   90.00
#
_symmetry.space_group_name_H-M   'P 1'
#
loop_
_entity.id
_entity.type
_entity.pdbx_description
1 polymer ?
#
loop_
_entity_poly.entity_id
_entity_poly.type
_entity_poly.pdbx_seq_one_letter_code
_entity_poly.pdbx_strand_id
1 'polypeptide(L)' 'MSVSEIFEIPKFYYFESGNDFSGSKGDFAYKIANGEKLKCMTWHGRLCSMKAEIEHEAEFDRTQEGFDQLIKWLEEMYKS' A
#
# COMPACT_ATOMS: atom_id res chain seq x y z
N MET A 1 8.21 -11.32 -9.70
CA MET A 1 7.14 -11.96 -8.89
C MET A 1 6.66 -10.91 -7.92
N SER A 2 5.51 -10.32 -8.24
CA SER A 2 4.77 -9.42 -7.36
C SER A 2 4.27 -10.20 -6.16
N VAL A 3 4.13 -9.53 -5.01
CA VAL A 3 3.61 -10.17 -3.78
C VAL A 3 2.09 -10.13 -3.68
N SER A 4 1.46 -9.25 -4.46
CA SER A 4 0.01 -9.17 -4.63
C SER A 4 -0.38 -9.80 -5.96
N GLU A 5 -1.57 -10.40 -5.99
CA GLU A 5 -2.19 -10.94 -7.21
C GLU A 5 -2.83 -9.83 -8.06
N ILE A 6 -3.22 -8.73 -7.42
CA ILE A 6 -3.95 -7.61 -8.03
C ILE A 6 -3.00 -6.48 -8.45
N PHE A 7 -2.01 -6.21 -7.60
CA PHE A 7 -1.09 -5.09 -7.71
C PHE A 7 0.34 -5.56 -7.95
N GLU A 8 1.10 -4.79 -8.75
CA GLU A 8 2.51 -5.07 -9.01
C GLU A 8 3.42 -4.51 -7.91
N ILE A 9 3.12 -4.87 -6.66
CA ILE A 9 3.88 -4.40 -5.50
C ILE A 9 5.20 -5.19 -5.41
N PRO A 10 6.34 -4.50 -5.22
CA PRO A 10 7.63 -5.15 -5.05
C PRO A 10 7.67 -5.95 -3.75
N LYS A 11 8.67 -6.84 -3.63
CA LYS A 11 8.87 -7.64 -2.41
C LYS A 11 9.29 -6.76 -1.22
N PHE A 12 9.12 -7.30 -0.01
CA PHE A 12 9.48 -6.63 1.25
C PHE A 12 10.89 -6.01 1.24
N TYR A 13 11.88 -6.67 0.62
CA TYR A 13 13.24 -6.14 0.45
C TYR A 13 13.32 -4.71 -0.12
N TYR A 14 12.38 -4.32 -1.01
CA TYR A 14 12.32 -2.96 -1.54
C TYR A 14 12.08 -1.91 -0.44
N PHE A 15 11.24 -2.27 0.53
CA PHE A 15 10.93 -1.49 1.73
C PHE A 15 12.01 -1.66 2.81
N GLU A 16 12.73 -2.78 2.88
CA GLU A 16 13.92 -2.86 3.73
C GLU A 16 14.98 -1.81 3.34
N SER A 17 15.07 -1.48 2.06
CA SER A 17 15.96 -0.42 1.57
C SER A 17 15.51 1.01 1.92
N GLY A 18 14.35 1.20 2.56
CA GLY A 18 13.87 2.54 2.94
C GLY A 18 13.07 3.26 1.85
N ASN A 19 12.64 2.57 0.79
CA ASN A 19 11.85 3.18 -0.27
C ASN A 19 10.35 3.16 0.06
N ASP A 20 9.67 4.25 -0.29
CA ASP A 20 8.21 4.32 -0.34
C ASP A 20 7.70 3.73 -1.66
N PHE A 21 6.47 3.22 -1.66
CA PHE A 21 5.82 2.71 -2.86
C PHE A 21 4.42 3.31 -3.00
N SER A 22 4.03 3.70 -4.21
CA SER A 22 2.67 4.14 -4.48
C SER A 22 2.23 3.65 -5.84
N GLY A 23 0.97 3.25 -5.96
CA GLY A 23 0.40 2.81 -7.21
C GLY A 23 -1.07 3.17 -7.30
N SER A 24 -1.64 2.92 -8.46
CA SER A 24 -3.07 3.05 -8.68
C SER A 24 -3.57 1.99 -9.65
N LYS A 25 -4.85 1.64 -9.50
CA LYS A 25 -5.55 0.67 -10.31
C LYS A 25 -6.95 1.20 -10.61
N GLY A 26 -7.12 1.77 -11.80
CA GLY A 26 -8.39 2.40 -12.18
C GLY A 26 -8.67 3.64 -11.31
N ASP A 27 -9.74 3.59 -10.53
CA ASP A 27 -10.14 4.67 -9.61
C ASP A 27 -9.55 4.51 -8.20
N PHE A 28 -9.01 3.33 -7.86
CA PHE A 28 -8.38 3.06 -6.58
C PHE A 28 -6.90 3.43 -6.60
N ALA A 29 -6.46 4.27 -5.69
CA ALA A 29 -5.06 4.63 -5.52
C ALA A 29 -4.58 4.28 -4.11
N TYR A 30 -3.31 3.94 -4.00
CA TYR A 30 -2.70 3.53 -2.75
C TYR A 30 -1.26 4.00 -2.62
N LYS A 31 -0.85 4.22 -1.37
CA LYS A 31 0.51 4.60 -1.00
C LYS A 31 0.94 3.85 0.25
N ILE A 32 2.08 3.19 0.13
CA ILE A 32 2.83 2.53 1.19
C ILE A 32 4.00 3.44 1.56
N ALA A 33 3.86 4.12 2.68
CA ALA A 33 4.93 4.91 3.29
C ALA A 33 5.78 4.02 4.19
N ASN A 34 7.08 4.13 4.06
CA ASN A 34 8.05 3.32 4.75
C ASN A 34 8.83 4.18 5.74
N GLY A 35 8.34 4.22 6.99
CA GLY A 35 8.95 4.96 8.09
C GLY A 35 9.41 4.03 9.21
N GLU A 36 9.05 4.38 10.44
CA GLU A 36 9.20 3.49 11.61
C GLU A 36 8.33 2.23 11.48
N LYS A 37 7.17 2.38 10.82
CA LYS A 37 6.22 1.32 10.47
C LYS A 37 5.84 1.43 9.00
N LEU A 38 5.33 0.33 8.45
CA LEU A 38 4.76 0.32 7.11
C LEU A 38 3.34 0.89 7.18
N LYS A 39 3.14 2.08 6.63
CA LYS A 39 1.81 2.72 6.61
C LYS A 39 1.23 2.64 5.21
N CYS A 40 0.11 1.96 5.05
CA CYS A 40 -0.64 1.92 3.81
C CYS A 40 -1.83 2.88 3.88
N MET A 41 -2.01 3.68 2.85
CA MET A 41 -3.13 4.62 2.69
C MET A 41 -3.76 4.37 1.34
N THR A 42 -5.09 4.34 1.28
CA THR A 42 -5.87 4.06 0.08
C THR A 42 -6.99 5.07 -0.06
N TRP A 43 -7.31 5.41 -1.30
CA TRP A 43 -8.37 6.37 -1.63
C TRP A 43 -8.91 6.11 -3.04
N HIS A 44 -10.19 6.38 -3.23
CA HIS A 44 -10.82 6.42 -4.54
C HIS A 44 -10.81 7.85 -5.10
N GLY A 45 -10.30 7.99 -6.32
CA GLY A 45 -10.44 9.20 -7.11
C GLY A 45 -9.22 9.55 -7.96
N ARG A 46 -9.48 10.35 -9.00
CA ARG A 46 -8.45 10.89 -9.94
C ARG A 46 -7.49 11.91 -9.34
N LEU A 47 -7.67 12.30 -8.08
CA LEU A 47 -6.89 13.37 -7.46
C LEU A 47 -5.60 12.82 -6.87
N CYS A 48 -4.50 13.54 -7.09
CA CYS A 48 -3.21 13.24 -6.45
C CYS A 48 -3.37 13.24 -4.92
N SER A 49 -2.63 12.37 -4.24
CA SER A 49 -2.63 12.09 -2.80
C SER A 49 -2.61 13.30 -1.84
N MET A 50 -2.32 14.52 -2.31
CA MET A 50 -2.40 15.75 -1.49
C MET A 50 -3.80 16.38 -1.43
N LYS A 51 -4.71 16.00 -2.34
CA LYS A 51 -6.10 16.46 -2.39
C LYS A 51 -7.11 15.32 -2.29
N ALA A 52 -6.62 14.09 -2.25
CA ALA A 52 -7.45 12.92 -2.07
C ALA A 52 -7.87 12.81 -0.60
N GLU A 53 -9.14 12.50 -0.39
CA GLU A 53 -9.64 12.09 0.91
C GLU A 53 -9.17 10.65 1.13
N ILE A 54 -8.27 10.44 2.09
CA ILE A 54 -7.82 9.10 2.45
C ILE A 54 -9.03 8.39 3.07
N GLU A 55 -9.55 7.38 2.38
CA GLU A 55 -10.71 6.62 2.85
C GLU A 55 -10.28 5.59 3.90
N HIS A 56 -9.12 4.96 3.67
CA HIS A 56 -8.61 3.95 4.58
C HIS A 56 -7.11 4.06 4.75
N GLU A 57 -6.66 3.93 5.99
CA GLU A 57 -5.26 3.84 6.36
C GLU A 57 -5.04 2.73 7.38
N ALA A 58 -3.91 2.05 7.27
CA ALA A 58 -3.50 1.01 8.19
C ALA A 58 -1.97 1.04 8.39
N GLU A 59 -1.54 0.70 9.60
CA GLU A 59 -0.14 0.66 9.99
C GLU A 59 0.25 -0.76 10.38
N PHE A 60 1.36 -1.22 9.83
CA PHE A 60 1.89 -2.56 10.03
C PHE A 60 3.34 -2.49 10.47
N ASP A 61 3.78 -3.50 11.21
CA ASP A 61 5.18 -3.61 11.57
C ASP A 61 6.06 -3.78 10.33
N ARG A 62 7.27 -3.21 10.38
CA ARG A 62 8.26 -3.31 9.31
C ARG A 62 8.96 -4.67 9.35
N THR A 63 8.16 -5.72 9.22
CA THR A 63 8.57 -7.12 9.19
C THR A 63 7.92 -7.80 7.99
N GLN A 64 8.45 -8.96 7.60
CA GLN A 64 7.88 -9.75 6.52
C GLN A 64 6.40 -10.13 6.78
N GLU A 65 6.05 -10.38 8.05
CA GLU A 65 4.68 -10.69 8.46
C GLU A 65 3.76 -9.47 8.37
N GLY A 66 4.21 -8.30 8.87
CA GLY A 66 3.44 -7.06 8.75
C GLY A 66 3.26 -6.64 7.29
N PHE A 67 4.26 -6.89 6.45
CA PHE A 67 4.15 -6.69 5.01
C PHE A 67 3.14 -7.64 4.34
N ASP A 68 3.12 -8.93 4.68
CA ASP A 68 2.10 -9.87 4.16
C ASP A 68 0.67 -9.44 4.55
N GLN A 69 0.50 -8.98 5.80
CA GLN A 69 -0.77 -8.43 6.28
C GLN A 69 -1.17 -7.16 5.52
N LEU A 70 -0.20 -6.26 5.26
CA LEU A 70 -0.43 -5.04 4.47
C LEU A 70 -0.95 -5.37 3.07
N ILE A 71 -0.33 -6.35 2.40
CA ILE A 71 -0.73 -6.75 1.06
C ILE A 71 -2.16 -7.30 1.06
N LYS A 72 -2.47 -8.23 1.97
CA LYS A 72 -3.82 -8.78 2.10
C LYS A 72 -4.85 -7.69 2.38
N TRP A 73 -4.57 -6.80 3.33
CA TRP A 73 -5.44 -5.69 3.67
C TRP A 73 -5.71 -4.80 2.44
N LEU A 74 -4.66 -4.45 1.69
CA LEU A 74 -4.79 -3.63 0.49
C LEU A 74 -5.64 -4.32 -0.59
N GLU A 75 -5.47 -5.63 -0.77
CA GLU A 75 -6.28 -6.43 -1.70
C GLU A 75 -7.74 -6.53 -1.26
N GLU A 76 -8.02 -6.60 0.03
CA GLU A 76 -9.38 -6.53 0.58
C GLU A 76 -10.00 -5.15 0.34
N MET A 77 -9.26 -4.06 0.58
CA MET A 77 -9.76 -2.69 0.33
C MET A 77 -10.09 -2.46 -1.14
N TYR A 78 -9.34 -3.07 -2.06
CA TYR A 78 -9.62 -2.99 -3.49
C TYR A 78 -10.84 -3.81 -3.93
N LYS A 79 -11.11 -4.92 -3.25
CA LYS A 79 -12.26 -5.80 -3.55
C LYS A 79 -13.56 -5.33 -2.88
N SER A 80 -13.47 -4.47 -1.87
CA SER A 80 -14.61 -3.93 -1.13
C SER A 80 -15.31 -2.82 -1.91
#